data_AF-A0A3D1PP88-F1
#
_entry.id   AF-A0A3D1PP88-F1
#
_cell.length_a   1.000
_cell.length_b   1.000
_cell.length_c   1.000
_cell.angle_alpha   90.00
_cell.angle_beta   90.00
_cell.angle_gamma   90.00
#
_symmetry.space_group_name_H-M   'P 1'
#
loop_
_entity.id
_entity.type
_entity.pdbx_description
1 polymer ?
#
loop_
_entity_poly.entity_id
_entity_poly.type
_entity_poly.pdbx_seq_one_letter_code
_entity_poly.pdbx_strand_id
1 'polypeptide(L)'
;MNICKLVLEYIEQYPEDEPIFIEDIKKYVIQQCEKDNKQESVLKNINVILNRLKNEGIIKAEYKGVYYKPIISMFGEVPLNTNKLRKLKYLEDKDGNIKGYIVGAKLFNKLGLTTLVPNVTDIVTNECKYHKQYDERLRTYITKPKIEITNENYRYLQFIDILDNKDNIHIEAQNADEILYRIIQECKLDFEKIIKYARETNNRKVLDKLFVLAR
;
A
#
# COMPACT_ATOMS: atom_id res chain seq x y z
N MET A 1 -17.04 -10.52 27.52
CA MET A 1 -17.35 -9.34 26.68
C MET A 1 -18.12 -9.78 25.44
N ASN A 2 -19.11 -9.00 24.94
CA ASN A 2 -19.93 -9.39 23.79
C ASN A 2 -19.26 -8.97 22.46
N ILE A 3 -18.86 -9.94 21.64
CA ILE A 3 -18.20 -9.73 20.34
C ILE A 3 -19.06 -8.86 19.41
N CYS A 4 -20.38 -9.06 19.39
CA CYS A 4 -21.29 -8.27 18.56
C CYS A 4 -21.21 -6.79 18.92
N LYS A 5 -21.17 -6.46 20.22
CA LYS A 5 -21.11 -5.09 20.69
C LYS A 5 -19.80 -4.41 20.27
N LEU A 6 -18.67 -5.10 20.39
CA LEU A 6 -17.36 -4.57 19.98
C LEU A 6 -17.26 -4.32 18.48
N VAL A 7 -17.80 -5.22 17.65
CA VAL A 7 -17.81 -5.04 16.20
C VAL A 7 -18.69 -3.85 15.80
N LEU A 8 -19.84 -3.68 16.44
CA LEU A 8 -20.73 -2.53 16.21
C LEU A 8 -20.06 -1.22 16.61
N GLU A 9 -19.51 -1.15 17.83
CA GLU A 9 -18.79 0.02 18.33
C GLU A 9 -17.63 0.42 17.39
N TYR A 10 -16.87 -0.57 16.90
CA TYR A 10 -15.80 -0.32 15.94
C TYR A 10 -16.33 0.31 14.65
N ILE A 11 -17.42 -0.22 14.08
CA ILE A 11 -17.98 0.26 12.80
C ILE A 11 -18.63 1.64 12.96
N GLU A 12 -19.32 1.88 14.07
CA GLU A 12 -19.96 3.16 14.36
C GLU A 12 -18.93 4.29 14.45
N GLN A 13 -17.83 4.06 15.17
CA GLN A 13 -16.73 5.01 15.33
C GLN A 13 -15.87 5.18 14.08
N TYR A 14 -15.95 4.24 13.12
CA TYR A 14 -15.12 4.27 11.93
C TYR A 14 -15.57 5.38 10.95
N PRO A 15 -14.68 6.08 10.23
CA PRO A 15 -15.10 7.07 9.24
C PRO A 15 -15.89 6.48 8.07
N GLU A 16 -16.83 7.24 7.51
CA GLU A 16 -17.71 6.73 6.43
C GLU A 16 -17.02 6.62 5.07
N ASP A 17 -15.94 7.36 4.83
CA ASP A 17 -15.23 7.43 3.55
C ASP A 17 -13.91 6.64 3.54
N GLU A 18 -13.73 5.73 4.51
CA GLU A 18 -12.52 4.94 4.70
C GLU A 18 -12.78 3.43 4.52
N PRO A 19 -11.84 2.67 3.92
CA PRO A 19 -11.96 1.22 3.82
C PRO A 19 -11.75 0.56 5.18
N ILE A 20 -12.66 -0.32 5.55
CA ILE A 20 -12.65 -1.14 6.75
C ILE A 20 -12.12 -2.53 6.40
N PHE A 21 -10.89 -2.84 6.81
CA PHE A 21 -10.35 -4.20 6.64
C PHE A 21 -10.81 -5.09 7.78
N ILE A 22 -11.24 -6.31 7.45
CA ILE A 22 -11.66 -7.28 8.46
C ILE A 22 -10.50 -7.65 9.39
N GLU A 23 -9.26 -7.61 8.91
CA GLU A 23 -8.05 -7.79 9.71
C GLU A 23 -7.96 -6.78 10.85
N ASP A 24 -8.36 -5.53 10.64
CA ASP A 24 -8.33 -4.49 11.67
C ASP A 24 -9.42 -4.70 12.72
N ILE A 25 -10.62 -5.11 12.29
CA ILE A 25 -11.70 -5.47 13.21
C ILE A 25 -11.27 -6.65 14.08
N LYS A 26 -10.64 -7.67 13.48
CA LYS A 26 -10.13 -8.84 14.22
C LYS A 26 -9.08 -8.41 15.25
N LYS A 27 -8.11 -7.59 14.86
CA LYS A 27 -7.09 -7.05 15.78
C LYS A 27 -7.74 -6.31 16.95
N TYR A 28 -8.67 -5.40 16.68
CA TYR A 28 -9.40 -4.65 17.70
C TYR A 28 -10.15 -5.57 18.68
N VAL A 29 -10.97 -6.50 18.16
CA VAL A 29 -11.74 -7.41 19.02
C VAL A 29 -10.83 -8.33 19.85
N ILE A 30 -9.73 -8.83 19.27
CA ILE A 30 -8.78 -9.69 19.98
C ILE A 30 -8.05 -8.92 21.09
N GLN A 31 -7.64 -7.67 20.85
CA GLN A 31 -7.01 -6.84 21.89
C GLN A 31 -7.94 -6.59 23.08
N GLN A 32 -9.24 -6.50 22.83
CA GLN A 32 -10.25 -6.24 23.85
C GLN A 32 -10.72 -7.52 24.58
N CYS A 33 -10.54 -8.70 23.97
CA CYS A 33 -10.87 -9.97 24.61
C CYS A 33 -9.66 -10.53 25.37
N GLU A 34 -9.78 -10.73 26.68
CA GLU A 34 -8.75 -11.43 27.48
C GLU A 34 -8.44 -12.81 26.87
N LYS A 35 -7.17 -13.24 27.01
CA LYS A 35 -6.45 -14.33 26.30
C LYS A 35 -7.04 -15.74 26.44
N ASP A 36 -8.32 -15.96 26.17
CA ASP A 36 -8.89 -17.30 26.10
C ASP A 36 -8.76 -17.88 24.68
N ASN A 37 -8.32 -19.14 24.64
CA ASN A 37 -7.93 -19.97 23.49
C ASN A 37 -9.04 -20.26 22.44
N LYS A 38 -9.98 -19.32 22.20
CA LYS A 38 -11.13 -19.46 21.28
C LYS A 38 -11.06 -18.53 20.06
N GLN A 39 -9.86 -18.26 19.55
CA GLN A 39 -9.66 -17.35 18.39
C GLN A 39 -10.56 -17.73 17.20
N GLU A 40 -10.68 -19.01 16.87
CA GLU A 40 -11.45 -19.43 15.70
C GLU A 40 -12.97 -19.19 15.84
N SER A 41 -13.51 -19.34 17.06
CA SER A 41 -14.92 -19.04 17.35
C SER A 41 -15.20 -17.53 17.25
N VAL A 42 -14.25 -16.71 17.73
CA VAL A 42 -14.32 -15.24 17.59
C VAL A 42 -14.34 -14.83 16.12
N LEU A 43 -13.48 -15.42 15.29
CA LEU A 43 -13.43 -15.13 13.85
C LEU A 43 -14.72 -15.51 13.11
N LYS A 44 -15.32 -16.67 13.44
CA LYS A 44 -16.60 -17.08 12.87
C LYS A 44 -17.71 -16.10 13.24
N ASN A 45 -17.75 -15.67 14.51
CA ASN A 45 -18.73 -14.68 14.98
C ASN A 45 -18.59 -13.34 14.25
N ILE A 46 -17.37 -12.81 14.06
CA ILE A 46 -17.14 -11.56 13.32
C ILE A 46 -17.70 -11.65 11.89
N ASN A 47 -17.44 -12.74 11.16
CA ASN A 47 -17.94 -12.90 9.79
C ASN A 47 -19.48 -12.93 9.73
N VAL A 48 -20.13 -13.60 10.69
CA VAL A 48 -21.59 -13.64 10.78
C VAL A 48 -22.15 -12.23 11.03
N ILE A 49 -21.56 -11.47 11.94
CA ILE A 49 -21.96 -10.10 12.25
C ILE A 49 -21.81 -9.20 11.02
N LEU A 50 -20.65 -9.23 10.35
CA LEU A 50 -20.41 -8.41 9.16
C LEU A 50 -21.35 -8.76 8.01
N ASN A 51 -21.68 -10.04 7.81
CA ASN A 51 -22.68 -10.43 6.83
C ASN A 51 -24.08 -9.91 7.18
N ARG A 52 -24.46 -9.90 8.47
CA ARG A 52 -25.71 -9.29 8.91
C ARG A 52 -25.74 -7.79 8.60
N LEU A 53 -24.70 -7.05 8.99
CA LEU A 53 -24.59 -5.61 8.74
C LEU A 53 -24.60 -5.26 7.24
N LYS A 54 -23.99 -6.13 6.42
CA LYS A 54 -24.03 -6.02 4.97
C LYS A 54 -25.44 -6.22 4.41
N ASN A 55 -26.18 -7.20 4.93
CA ASN A 55 -27.57 -7.45 4.51
C ASN A 55 -28.51 -6.34 4.97
N GLU A 56 -28.23 -5.72 6.12
CA GLU A 56 -28.95 -4.55 6.65
C GLU A 56 -28.57 -3.24 5.92
N GLY A 57 -27.56 -3.25 5.04
CA GLY A 57 -27.12 -2.07 4.29
C GLY A 57 -26.26 -1.09 5.07
N ILE A 58 -25.89 -1.41 6.32
CA ILE A 58 -25.05 -0.58 7.19
C ILE A 58 -23.62 -0.49 6.65
N ILE A 59 -23.12 -1.57 6.06
CA ILE A 59 -21.83 -1.62 5.37
C ILE A 59 -21.98 -2.26 3.99
N LYS A 60 -21.06 -1.93 3.08
CA LYS A 60 -20.91 -2.62 1.79
C LYS A 60 -19.51 -3.20 1.65
N ALA A 61 -19.37 -4.21 0.80
CA ALA A 61 -18.10 -4.89 0.56
C ALA A 61 -17.52 -4.49 -0.81
N GLU A 62 -16.35 -3.85 -0.80
CA GLU A 62 -15.62 -3.49 -2.02
C GLU A 62 -14.67 -4.62 -2.45
N TYR A 63 -14.15 -5.40 -1.51
CA TYR A 63 -13.34 -6.60 -1.76
C TYR A 63 -13.72 -7.68 -0.75
N LYS A 64 -13.29 -8.92 -1.00
CA LYS A 64 -13.32 -9.95 0.05
C LYS A 64 -12.49 -9.46 1.25
N GLY A 65 -13.17 -9.24 2.38
CA GLY A 65 -12.55 -8.76 3.61
C GLY A 65 -12.36 -7.25 3.69
N VAL A 66 -12.85 -6.46 2.73
CA VAL A 66 -12.81 -4.98 2.79
C VAL A 66 -14.20 -4.41 2.64
N TYR A 67 -14.61 -3.65 3.64
CA TYR A 67 -15.92 -3.03 3.75
C TYR A 67 -15.82 -1.49 3.79
N TYR A 68 -16.94 -0.80 3.68
CA TYR A 68 -17.06 0.64 3.92
C TYR A 68 -18.49 0.98 4.32
N LYS A 69 -18.70 2.15 4.94
CA LYS A 69 -20.05 2.66 5.20
C LYS A 69 -20.52 3.47 3.98
N PRO A 70 -21.65 3.13 3.34
CA PRO A 70 -22.08 3.84 2.14
C PRO A 70 -22.56 5.25 2.50
N ILE A 71 -22.04 6.26 1.81
CA ILE A 71 -22.50 7.65 1.92
C ILE A 71 -23.50 7.91 0.80
N ILE A 72 -24.71 8.36 1.14
CA ILE A 72 -25.71 8.77 0.15
C ILE A 72 -25.64 10.27 -0.03
N SER A 73 -25.17 10.71 -1.19
CA SER A 73 -25.19 12.11 -1.60
C SER A 73 -26.47 12.42 -2.39
N MET A 74 -26.69 13.71 -2.68
CA MET A 74 -27.76 14.15 -3.60
C MET A 74 -27.63 13.55 -5.01
N PHE A 75 -26.45 13.06 -5.40
CA PHE A 75 -26.19 12.40 -6.69
C PHE A 75 -26.23 10.87 -6.59
N GLY A 76 -26.73 10.33 -5.48
CA GLY A 76 -26.73 8.91 -5.18
C GLY A 76 -25.54 8.48 -4.31
N GLU A 77 -25.31 7.18 -4.28
CA GLU A 77 -24.30 6.57 -3.44
C GLU A 77 -22.88 6.91 -3.91
N VAL A 78 -22.06 7.38 -2.97
CA VAL A 78 -20.66 7.71 -3.22
C VAL A 78 -19.83 6.42 -3.20
N PRO A 79 -19.12 6.08 -4.29
CA PRO A 79 -18.26 4.91 -4.29
C PRO A 79 -17.05 5.11 -3.38
N LEU A 80 -16.54 4.02 -2.83
CA LEU A 80 -15.33 4.04 -2.00
C LEU A 80 -14.15 4.64 -2.79
N ASN A 81 -13.40 5.51 -2.13
CA ASN A 81 -12.23 6.15 -2.74
C ASN A 81 -11.14 5.12 -3.05
N THR A 82 -10.97 4.81 -4.33
CA THR A 82 -9.99 3.82 -4.81
C THR A 82 -8.54 4.20 -4.47
N ASN A 83 -8.22 5.48 -4.34
CA ASN A 83 -6.89 5.92 -3.93
C ASN A 83 -6.62 5.60 -2.45
N LYS A 84 -7.60 5.87 -1.55
CA LYS A 84 -7.50 5.50 -0.13
C LYS A 84 -7.41 3.99 0.04
N LEU A 85 -8.26 3.27 -0.68
CA LEU A 85 -8.25 1.80 -0.69
C LEU A 85 -6.90 1.25 -1.16
N ARG A 86 -6.35 1.75 -2.27
CA ARG A 86 -5.03 1.33 -2.76
C ARG A 86 -3.92 1.63 -1.75
N LYS A 87 -3.98 2.80 -1.10
CA LYS A 87 -3.02 3.18 -0.05
C LYS A 87 -3.02 2.17 1.09
N LEU A 88 -4.18 1.91 1.70
CA LEU A 88 -4.28 1.02 2.85
C LEU A 88 -4.07 -0.46 2.50
N LYS A 89 -4.46 -0.85 1.27
CA LYS A 89 -4.30 -2.22 0.79
C LYS A 89 -2.84 -2.55 0.47
N TYR A 90 -2.07 -1.63 -0.11
CA TYR A 90 -0.75 -1.97 -0.68
C TYR A 90 0.44 -1.12 -0.23
N LEU A 91 0.23 0.08 0.31
CA LEU A 91 1.33 1.02 0.61
C LEU A 91 1.64 1.14 2.10
N GLU A 92 0.63 1.35 2.93
CA GLU A 92 0.77 1.65 4.35
C GLU A 92 -0.42 1.05 5.10
N ASP A 93 -0.24 0.48 6.29
CA ASP A 93 -1.36 0.08 7.14
C ASP A 93 -1.92 1.27 7.95
N LYS A 94 -2.90 1.01 8.81
CA LYS A 94 -3.51 2.08 9.64
C LYS A 94 -2.59 2.59 10.75
N ASP A 95 -1.62 1.78 11.16
CA ASP A 95 -0.68 2.10 12.22
C ASP A 95 0.50 2.92 11.68
N GLY A 96 0.54 3.16 10.36
CA GLY A 96 1.60 3.91 9.69
C GLY A 96 2.79 3.05 9.26
N ASN A 97 2.64 1.72 9.25
CA ASN A 97 3.67 0.82 8.77
C ASN A 97 3.62 0.72 7.25
N ILE A 98 4.69 1.17 6.60
CA ILE A 98 4.94 1.07 5.18
C ILE A 98 5.19 -0.39 4.81
N LYS A 99 4.39 -0.86 3.85
CA LYS A 99 4.43 -2.21 3.31
C LYS A 99 4.55 -2.24 1.79
N GLY A 100 4.58 -1.07 1.15
CA GLY A 100 4.79 -0.96 -0.29
C GLY A 100 5.06 0.46 -0.76
N TYR A 101 5.52 0.57 -2.01
CA TYR A 101 5.81 1.85 -2.65
C TYR A 101 5.46 1.79 -4.14
N ILE A 102 5.08 2.94 -4.69
CA ILE A 102 4.78 3.11 -6.12
C ILE A 102 6.09 3.07 -6.91
N VAL A 103 6.08 2.41 -8.07
CA VAL A 103 7.19 2.33 -9.04
C VAL A 103 6.68 2.61 -10.46
N GLY A 104 7.56 2.46 -11.46
CA GLY A 104 7.21 2.53 -12.87
C GLY A 104 6.82 3.94 -13.34
N ALA A 105 6.10 4.02 -14.47
CA ALA A 105 5.81 5.28 -15.15
C ALA A 105 5.10 6.29 -14.24
N LYS A 106 4.26 5.82 -13.30
CA LYS A 106 3.52 6.71 -12.40
C LYS A 106 4.41 7.37 -11.36
N LEU A 107 5.43 6.66 -10.87
CA LEU A 107 6.46 7.25 -10.03
C LEU A 107 7.28 8.27 -10.82
N PHE A 108 7.73 7.90 -12.03
CA PHE A 108 8.56 8.77 -12.87
C PHE A 108 7.83 10.07 -13.21
N ASN A 109 6.54 9.98 -13.56
CA ASN A 109 5.72 11.16 -13.82
C ASN A 109 5.55 12.03 -12.57
N LYS A 110 5.30 11.41 -11.40
CA LYS A 110 5.22 12.14 -10.12
C LYS A 110 6.52 12.88 -9.76
N LEU A 111 7.67 12.34 -10.16
CA LEU A 111 8.98 12.95 -9.94
C LEU A 111 9.35 14.00 -11.01
N GLY A 112 8.54 14.14 -12.06
CA GLY A 112 8.82 15.03 -13.18
C GLY A 112 9.85 14.49 -14.17
N LEU A 113 10.16 13.18 -14.13
CA LEU A 113 11.13 12.54 -15.04
C LEU A 113 10.55 12.25 -16.43
N THR A 114 9.22 12.14 -16.54
CA THR A 114 8.50 11.83 -17.79
C THR A 114 7.13 12.53 -17.83
N THR A 115 6.66 12.84 -19.04
CA THR A 115 5.34 13.40 -19.33
C THR A 115 4.26 12.33 -19.50
N LEU A 116 4.64 11.04 -19.50
CA LEU A 116 3.70 9.93 -19.59
C LEU A 116 2.65 9.99 -18.46
N VAL A 117 1.37 9.86 -18.81
CA VAL A 117 0.24 9.82 -17.86
C VAL A 117 -0.34 8.41 -17.82
N PRO A 118 0.24 7.48 -17.03
CA PRO A 118 -0.22 6.10 -17.01
C PRO A 118 -1.57 5.96 -16.30
N ASN A 119 -2.44 5.16 -16.92
CA ASN A 119 -3.76 4.83 -16.38
C ASN A 119 -3.75 3.63 -15.41
N VAL A 120 -2.59 2.99 -15.24
CA VAL A 120 -2.31 1.93 -14.27
C VAL A 120 -1.33 2.42 -13.21
N THR A 121 -1.31 1.75 -12.06
CA THR A 121 -0.33 2.02 -11.00
C THR A 121 0.51 0.78 -10.75
N ASP A 122 1.82 0.88 -10.79
CA ASP A 122 2.73 -0.20 -10.41
C ASP A 122 3.18 -0.01 -8.95
N ILE A 123 3.07 -1.07 -8.16
CA ILE A 123 3.43 -1.08 -6.74
C ILE A 123 4.29 -2.31 -6.44
N VAL A 124 5.37 -2.11 -5.70
CA VAL A 124 6.08 -3.21 -5.03
C VAL A 124 5.55 -3.27 -3.60
N THR A 125 5.07 -4.44 -3.14
CA THR A 125 4.39 -4.56 -1.83
C THR A 125 4.55 -5.93 -1.19
N ASN A 126 4.72 -5.96 0.13
CA ASN A 126 4.76 -7.17 0.96
C ASN A 126 3.46 -8.00 0.86
N GLU A 127 2.37 -7.38 0.42
CA GLU A 127 1.04 -8.01 0.27
C GLU A 127 0.95 -8.90 -1.00
N CYS A 128 1.95 -8.84 -1.89
CA CYS A 128 1.98 -9.67 -3.09
C CYS A 128 2.47 -11.08 -2.76
N LYS A 129 1.56 -12.07 -2.81
CA LYS A 129 1.85 -13.47 -2.51
C LYS A 129 2.68 -14.15 -3.61
N TYR A 130 2.38 -13.83 -4.86
CA TYR A 130 3.02 -14.37 -6.06
C TYR A 130 4.06 -13.40 -6.62
N HIS A 131 4.75 -13.76 -7.70
CA HIS A 131 5.78 -12.88 -8.28
C HIS A 131 5.23 -11.52 -8.74
N LYS A 132 4.13 -11.53 -9.50
CA LYS A 132 3.42 -10.34 -9.99
C LYS A 132 1.94 -10.67 -10.14
N GLN A 133 1.07 -9.71 -9.84
CA GLN A 133 -0.38 -9.85 -9.98
C GLN A 133 -0.99 -8.52 -10.43
N TYR A 134 -2.08 -8.57 -11.19
CA TYR A 134 -2.89 -7.41 -11.53
C TYR A 134 -4.17 -7.39 -10.68
N ASP A 135 -4.40 -6.29 -9.98
CA ASP A 135 -5.68 -5.95 -9.35
C ASP A 135 -6.50 -5.11 -10.33
N GLU A 136 -7.46 -5.75 -11.00
CA GLU A 136 -8.31 -5.14 -12.01
C GLU A 136 -9.17 -3.99 -11.46
N ARG A 137 -9.72 -4.18 -10.25
CA ARG A 137 -10.60 -3.20 -9.58
C ARG A 137 -9.85 -1.91 -9.23
N LEU A 138 -8.58 -2.02 -8.84
CA LEU A 138 -7.72 -0.85 -8.55
C LEU A 138 -6.83 -0.42 -9.73
N ARG A 139 -6.90 -1.12 -10.87
CA ARG A 139 -6.01 -0.94 -12.04
C ARG A 139 -4.54 -0.85 -11.63
N THR A 140 -4.12 -1.82 -10.82
CA THR A 140 -2.82 -1.79 -10.13
C THR A 140 -2.06 -3.09 -10.34
N TYR A 141 -0.84 -3.02 -10.85
CA TYR A 141 0.09 -4.14 -10.79
C TYR A 141 0.80 -4.15 -9.44
N ILE A 142 0.77 -5.29 -8.77
CA ILE A 142 1.53 -5.54 -7.56
C ILE A 142 2.65 -6.53 -7.86
N THR A 143 3.85 -6.23 -7.36
CA THR A 143 5.04 -7.07 -7.51
C THR A 143 5.56 -7.42 -6.12
N LYS A 144 5.94 -8.68 -5.91
CA LYS A 144 6.55 -9.11 -4.66
C LYS A 144 7.96 -8.52 -4.52
N PRO A 145 8.28 -7.88 -3.39
CA PRO A 145 9.61 -7.33 -3.21
C PRO A 145 10.65 -8.44 -3.03
N LYS A 146 11.90 -8.12 -3.36
CA LYS A 146 13.03 -9.03 -3.16
C LYS A 146 13.43 -9.18 -1.70
N ILE A 147 13.22 -8.12 -0.91
CA ILE A 147 13.42 -8.08 0.55
C ILE A 147 12.18 -7.47 1.19
N GLU A 148 11.90 -7.78 2.46
CA GLU A 148 10.75 -7.20 3.16
C GLU A 148 10.82 -5.66 3.22
N ILE A 149 9.73 -5.00 2.87
CA ILE A 149 9.61 -3.54 2.89
C ILE A 149 9.27 -3.09 4.32
N THR A 150 9.98 -2.07 4.80
CA THR A 150 9.78 -1.47 6.12
C THR A 150 9.84 0.06 6.04
N ASN A 151 9.44 0.74 7.11
CA ASN A 151 9.54 2.19 7.24
C ASN A 151 10.97 2.71 7.06
N GLU A 152 11.97 1.89 7.38
CA GLU A 152 13.38 2.25 7.29
C GLU A 152 13.94 2.11 5.87
N ASN A 153 13.49 1.11 5.10
CA ASN A 153 14.13 0.76 3.83
C ASN A 153 13.36 1.20 2.58
N TYR A 154 12.06 1.52 2.68
CA TYR A 154 11.21 1.69 1.49
C TYR A 154 11.69 2.80 0.55
N ARG A 155 12.25 3.89 1.08
CA ARG A 155 12.80 4.98 0.25
C ARG A 155 14.07 4.58 -0.49
N TYR A 156 14.93 3.80 0.16
CA TYR A 156 16.12 3.24 -0.49
C TYR A 156 15.73 2.30 -1.63
N LEU A 157 14.77 1.41 -1.38
CA LEU A 157 14.27 0.48 -2.38
C LEU A 157 13.59 1.20 -3.56
N GLN A 158 12.76 2.20 -3.26
CA GLN A 158 12.14 3.04 -4.29
C GLN A 158 13.19 3.78 -5.12
N PHE A 159 14.23 4.34 -4.49
CA PHE A 159 15.32 5.02 -5.20
C PHE A 159 16.10 4.07 -6.11
N ILE A 160 16.38 2.85 -5.64
CA ILE A 160 17.03 1.80 -6.43
C ILE A 160 16.19 1.44 -7.66
N ASP A 161 14.86 1.34 -7.55
CA ASP A 161 14.00 1.05 -8.70
C ASP A 161 13.94 2.23 -9.70
N ILE A 162 14.06 3.49 -9.25
CA ILE A 162 14.24 4.65 -10.15
C ILE A 162 15.54 4.51 -10.93
N LEU A 163 16.65 4.22 -10.24
CA LEU A 163 17.96 4.07 -10.87
C LEU A 163 18.00 2.88 -11.84
N ASP A 164 17.35 1.78 -11.51
CA ASP A 164 17.31 0.62 -12.40
C ASP A 164 16.51 0.90 -13.65
N ASN A 165 15.33 1.55 -13.50
CA ASN A 165 14.41 1.83 -14.59
C ASN A 165 14.14 0.58 -15.46
N LYS A 166 13.71 -0.51 -14.83
CA LYS A 166 13.53 -1.84 -15.48
C LYS A 166 12.62 -1.80 -16.70
N ASP A 167 11.63 -0.91 -16.68
CA ASP A 167 10.64 -0.76 -17.75
C ASP A 167 11.16 0.11 -18.91
N ASN A 168 12.42 0.56 -18.85
CA ASN A 168 13.06 1.43 -19.83
C ASN A 168 12.21 2.68 -20.14
N ILE A 169 11.64 3.29 -19.10
CA ILE A 169 10.82 4.50 -19.22
C ILE A 169 11.69 5.62 -19.79
N HIS A 170 11.21 6.27 -20.85
CA HIS A 170 11.91 7.39 -21.45
C HIS A 170 11.92 8.58 -20.48
N ILE A 171 13.12 9.06 -20.15
CA ILE A 171 13.32 10.23 -19.30
C ILE A 171 13.42 11.45 -20.20
N GLU A 172 12.46 12.37 -20.07
CA GLU A 172 12.36 13.59 -20.87
C GLU A 172 12.91 14.82 -20.10
N ALA A 173 13.09 14.68 -18.79
CA ALA A 173 13.63 15.73 -17.95
C ALA A 173 15.11 16.01 -18.27
N GLN A 174 15.39 17.25 -18.68
CA GLN A 174 16.77 17.71 -18.88
C GLN A 174 17.57 17.78 -17.57
N ASN A 175 16.87 17.96 -16.44
CA ASN A 175 17.43 18.05 -15.09
C ASN A 175 17.25 16.75 -14.28
N ALA A 176 17.29 15.59 -14.94
CA ALA A 176 17.09 14.30 -14.29
C ALA A 176 18.03 14.07 -13.10
N ASP A 177 19.32 14.41 -13.25
CA ASP A 177 20.30 14.23 -12.17
C ASP A 177 19.99 15.12 -10.96
N GLU A 178 19.59 16.38 -11.18
CA GLU A 178 19.17 17.29 -10.11
C GLU A 178 17.95 16.74 -9.35
N ILE A 179 17.00 16.12 -10.06
CA ILE A 179 15.85 15.45 -9.45
C ILE A 179 16.33 14.29 -8.56
N LEU A 180 17.27 13.48 -9.03
CA LEU A 180 17.83 12.37 -8.25
C LEU A 180 18.58 12.86 -7.00
N TYR A 181 19.41 13.89 -7.12
CA TYR A 181 20.09 14.50 -5.97
C TYR A 181 19.09 15.06 -4.96
N ARG A 182 18.04 15.75 -5.43
CA ARG A 182 16.99 16.26 -4.56
C ARG A 182 16.30 15.14 -3.77
N ILE A 183 16.02 13.99 -4.40
CA ILE A 183 15.45 12.83 -3.71
C ILE A 183 16.39 12.33 -2.60
N ILE A 184 17.69 12.22 -2.87
CA ILE A 184 18.69 11.81 -1.86
C ILE A 184 18.65 12.77 -0.66
N GLN A 185 18.62 14.08 -0.90
CA GLN A 185 18.60 15.10 0.15
C GLN A 185 17.29 15.10 0.94
N GLU A 186 16.14 15.16 0.25
CA GLU A 186 14.82 15.22 0.89
C GLU A 186 14.50 13.95 1.70
N CYS A 187 14.88 12.78 1.18
CA CYS A 187 14.67 11.51 1.87
C CYS A 187 15.82 11.15 2.84
N LYS A 188 16.86 11.99 2.95
CA LYS A 188 18.06 11.78 3.78
C LYS A 188 18.68 10.39 3.54
N LEU A 189 18.83 10.02 2.27
CA LEU A 189 19.34 8.70 1.90
C LEU A 189 20.86 8.64 2.12
N ASP A 190 21.24 7.70 2.96
CA ASP A 190 22.64 7.33 3.20
C ASP A 190 23.20 6.47 2.07
N PHE A 191 24.37 6.85 1.53
CA PHE A 191 24.96 6.19 0.37
C PHE A 191 25.38 4.74 0.67
N GLU A 192 25.91 4.47 1.86
CA GLU A 192 26.29 3.10 2.25
C GLU A 192 25.05 2.19 2.31
N LYS A 193 23.94 2.70 2.85
CA LYS A 193 22.66 1.99 2.84
C LYS A 193 22.10 1.80 1.43
N ILE A 194 22.25 2.76 0.52
CA ILE A 194 21.86 2.55 -0.88
C ILE A 194 22.66 1.38 -1.48
N ILE A 195 23.99 1.36 -1.31
CA ILE A 195 24.84 0.26 -1.79
C ILE A 195 24.44 -1.07 -1.16
N LYS A 196 24.20 -1.09 0.16
CA LYS A 196 23.74 -2.27 0.90
C LYS A 196 22.47 -2.85 0.27
N TYR A 197 21.41 -2.04 0.14
CA TYR A 197 20.14 -2.51 -0.39
C TYR A 197 20.20 -2.83 -1.90
N ALA A 198 21.05 -2.15 -2.68
CA ALA A 198 21.28 -2.49 -4.08
C ALA A 198 21.92 -3.89 -4.23
N ARG A 199 22.85 -4.26 -3.34
CA ARG A 199 23.44 -5.61 -3.27
C ARG A 199 22.41 -6.65 -2.84
N GLU A 200 21.65 -6.39 -1.78
CA GLU A 200 20.61 -7.31 -1.28
C GLU A 200 19.51 -7.57 -2.31
N THR A 201 19.18 -6.56 -3.13
CA THR A 201 18.22 -6.69 -4.24
C THR A 201 18.85 -7.25 -5.52
N ASN A 202 20.12 -7.66 -5.51
CA ASN A 202 20.86 -8.19 -6.67
C ASN A 202 20.81 -7.27 -7.90
N ASN A 203 20.91 -5.95 -7.69
CA ASN A 203 20.80 -4.97 -8.76
C ASN A 203 22.16 -4.39 -9.16
N ARG A 204 22.92 -5.12 -9.97
CA ARG A 204 24.29 -4.74 -10.36
C ARG A 204 24.34 -3.45 -11.18
N LYS A 205 23.38 -3.25 -12.09
CA LYS A 205 23.30 -2.05 -12.94
C LYS A 205 23.18 -0.75 -12.14
N VAL A 206 22.51 -0.82 -10.99
CA VAL A 206 22.33 0.34 -10.11
C VAL A 206 23.64 0.74 -9.46
N LEU A 207 24.51 -0.23 -9.10
CA LEU A 207 25.82 0.07 -8.54
C LEU A 207 26.68 0.88 -9.51
N ASP A 208 26.67 0.53 -10.80
CA ASP A 208 27.42 1.26 -11.83
C ASP A 208 26.92 2.72 -11.97
N LYS A 209 25.60 2.92 -11.96
CA LYS A 209 24.98 4.27 -12.03
C LYS A 209 25.25 5.10 -10.77
N LEU A 210 25.30 4.47 -9.59
CA LEU A 210 25.61 5.17 -8.33
C LEU A 210 27.02 5.75 -8.33
N PHE A 211 27.99 5.08 -8.94
CA PHE A 211 29.36 5.62 -9.05
C PHE A 211 29.43 6.87 -9.92
N VAL A 212 28.58 6.99 -10.94
CA VAL A 212 28.49 8.19 -11.77
C VAL A 212 27.88 9.35 -10.98
N LEU A 213 26.82 9.09 -10.21
CA LEU A 213 26.14 10.09 -9.38
C LEU A 213 26.97 10.56 -8.16
N ALA A 214 27.94 9.76 -7.70
CA ALA A 214 28.80 10.11 -6.57
C ALA A 214 29.99 11.01 -6.95
N ARG A 215 30.16 11.32 -8.24
CA ARG A 215 31.23 12.16 -8.78
C ARG A 215 30.75 13.61 -8.95
#